data_AF-A0A525NIQ9-F1
#
_entry.id   AF-A0A525NIQ9-F1
#
_cell.length_a   1.000
_cell.length_b   1.000
_cell.length_c   1.000
_cell.angle_alpha   90.00
_cell.angle_beta   90.00
_cell.angle_gamma   90.00
#
_symmetry.space_group_name_H-M   'P 1'
#
loop_
_entity.id
_entity.type
_entity.pdbx_description
1 polymer ?
#
loop_
_entity_poly.entity_id
_entity_poly.type
_entity_poly.pdbx_seq_one_letter_code
_entity_poly.pdbx_strand_id
1 'polypeptide(L)'
;HSQMIRTLRDEVERYGPYSLAVESQYDHPMLWGSKRTGPDLARVGEKYSDDWQVRHLVDPRALVPESIMPHYAFLLDAQLETDSLPDRLWALRMVGVPYTDDMIENAAGDAVGQARPDSDGVNGVVERYGQQTAVRTFDGRSDMVTEMDALVAYLQILGRLTDLPQQIQPQPEE
;
A
#
# COMPACT_ATOMS: atom_id res chain seq x y z
N HIS A 1 -3.58 6.49 -12.22
CA HIS A 1 -2.17 6.35 -11.79
C HIS A 1 -1.59 5.12 -12.44
N SER A 2 -0.28 5.04 -12.60
CA SER A 2 0.41 3.81 -12.99
C SER A 2 1.25 3.27 -11.85
N GLN A 3 1.56 1.98 -11.88
CA GLN A 3 2.53 1.35 -10.98
C GLN A 3 3.57 0.60 -11.83
N MET A 4 4.30 1.33 -12.66
CA MET A 4 5.38 0.77 -13.48
C MET A 4 6.29 1.91 -13.96
N ILE A 5 7.46 2.03 -13.35
CA ILE A 5 8.47 3.02 -13.74
C ILE A 5 9.30 2.45 -14.88
N ARG A 6 9.39 3.21 -15.97
CA ARG A 6 10.14 2.82 -17.18
C ARG A 6 11.64 3.07 -16.98
N THR A 7 12.47 2.42 -17.79
CA THR A 7 13.94 2.51 -17.76
C THR A 7 14.52 3.85 -18.26
N LEU A 8 13.68 4.86 -18.55
CA LEU A 8 14.14 6.15 -19.04
C LEU A 8 14.73 6.98 -17.90
N ARG A 9 15.82 7.71 -18.16
CA ARG A 9 16.48 8.52 -17.14
C ARG A 9 15.55 9.52 -16.43
N ASP A 10 14.72 10.25 -17.18
CA ASP A 10 13.76 11.23 -16.63
C ASP A 10 12.67 10.56 -15.75
N GLU A 11 12.34 9.29 -16.01
CA GLU A 11 11.44 8.54 -15.13
C GLU A 11 12.12 8.18 -13.81
N VAL A 12 13.38 7.75 -13.90
CA VAL A 12 14.16 7.35 -12.73
C VAL A 12 14.44 8.54 -11.82
N GLU A 13 14.81 9.70 -12.39
CA GLU A 13 15.02 10.93 -11.62
C GLU A 13 13.73 11.41 -10.95
N ARG A 14 12.57 11.21 -11.59
CA ARG A 14 11.27 11.67 -11.05
C ARG A 14 10.69 10.75 -9.98
N TYR A 15 10.78 9.44 -10.19
CA TYR A 15 10.05 8.44 -9.40
C TYR A 15 10.96 7.52 -8.59
N GLY A 16 12.25 7.45 -8.89
CA GLY A 16 13.18 6.48 -8.32
C GLY A 16 13.46 5.31 -9.26
N PRO A 17 14.16 4.25 -8.78
CA PRO A 17 14.59 3.12 -9.61
C PRO A 17 13.46 2.52 -10.46
N TYR A 18 13.76 2.16 -11.71
CA TYR A 18 12.79 1.55 -12.61
C TYR A 18 12.25 0.23 -12.02
N SER A 19 11.00 -0.09 -12.36
CA SER A 19 10.31 -1.27 -11.81
C SER A 19 10.91 -2.57 -12.32
N LEU A 20 11.01 -3.56 -11.45
CA LEU A 20 11.44 -4.92 -11.75
C LEU A 20 10.24 -5.86 -11.76
N ALA A 21 10.30 -6.91 -12.58
CA ALA A 21 9.22 -7.89 -12.70
C ALA A 21 8.89 -8.60 -11.37
N VAL A 22 9.90 -8.82 -10.52
CA VAL A 22 9.74 -9.49 -9.21
C VAL A 22 8.81 -8.72 -8.26
N GLU A 23 8.68 -7.40 -8.44
CA GLU A 23 7.88 -6.56 -7.55
C GLU A 23 6.38 -6.74 -7.74
N SER A 24 5.96 -7.18 -8.92
CA SER A 24 4.57 -7.52 -9.24
C SER A 24 4.33 -9.03 -9.28
N GLN A 25 5.25 -9.84 -8.73
CA GLN A 25 5.12 -11.30 -8.73
C GLN A 25 3.81 -11.78 -8.07
N TYR A 26 3.34 -11.06 -7.05
CA TYR A 26 2.14 -11.41 -6.29
C TYR A 26 0.91 -10.55 -6.62
N ASP A 27 0.99 -9.70 -7.67
CA ASP A 27 -0.13 -8.83 -8.05
C ASP A 27 -1.12 -9.59 -8.94
N HIS A 28 -2.31 -9.89 -8.41
CA HIS A 28 -3.38 -10.58 -9.13
C HIS A 28 -4.69 -9.78 -9.11
N PRO A 29 -5.05 -9.06 -10.20
CA PRO A 29 -4.26 -8.82 -11.41
C PRO A 29 -3.15 -7.78 -11.18
N MET A 30 -2.19 -7.70 -12.13
CA MET A 30 -1.19 -6.64 -12.12
C MET A 30 -1.83 -5.24 -12.20
N LEU A 31 -1.30 -4.28 -11.45
CA LEU A 31 -1.78 -2.88 -11.43
C LEU A 31 -0.90 -1.93 -12.25
N TRP A 32 -0.23 -2.47 -13.27
CA TRP A 32 0.54 -1.66 -14.21
C TRP A 32 -0.40 -0.71 -14.95
N GLY A 33 -0.06 0.58 -14.94
CA GLY A 33 -0.92 1.58 -15.56
C GLY A 33 -0.72 1.66 -17.07
N SER A 34 -1.82 1.88 -17.79
CA SER A 34 -1.81 2.20 -19.23
C SER A 34 -1.88 3.71 -19.51
N LYS A 35 -2.21 4.52 -18.50
CA LYS A 35 -2.33 5.99 -18.60
C LYS A 35 -1.87 6.67 -17.31
N ARG A 36 -1.23 7.82 -17.46
CA ARG A 36 -0.85 8.72 -16.36
C ARG A 36 -1.60 10.03 -16.45
N THR A 37 -2.70 10.12 -15.70
CA THR A 37 -3.40 11.39 -15.45
C THR A 37 -2.86 12.03 -14.17
N GLY A 38 -2.70 11.24 -13.11
CA GLY A 38 -1.81 11.55 -12.00
C GLY A 38 -0.46 10.81 -12.11
N PRO A 39 0.50 11.10 -11.21
CA PRO A 39 1.85 10.51 -11.22
C PRO A 39 1.87 8.97 -11.04
N ASP A 40 3.02 8.36 -11.32
CA ASP A 40 3.27 6.94 -11.00
C ASP A 40 3.35 6.74 -9.47
N LEU A 41 2.87 5.59 -8.98
CA LEU A 41 2.79 5.24 -7.56
C LEU A 41 3.72 4.08 -7.16
N ALA A 42 4.47 3.46 -8.08
CA ALA A 42 5.28 2.26 -7.81
C ALA A 42 6.37 2.46 -6.73
N ARG A 43 6.65 3.72 -6.36
CA ARG A 43 7.64 4.13 -5.35
C ARG A 43 7.07 5.18 -4.40
N VAL A 44 5.75 5.22 -4.22
CA VAL A 44 5.15 6.21 -3.33
C VAL A 44 5.50 5.91 -1.88
N GLY A 45 5.33 4.67 -1.40
CA GLY A 45 5.68 4.22 -0.05
C GLY A 45 5.59 5.31 1.03
N GLU A 46 6.64 5.41 1.85
CA GLU A 46 6.79 6.45 2.88
C GLU A 46 7.31 7.81 2.34
N LYS A 47 7.15 8.11 1.04
CA LYS A 47 7.49 9.44 0.49
C LYS A 47 6.59 10.53 1.07
N TYR A 48 5.36 10.18 1.40
CA TYR A 48 4.38 11.06 2.06
C TYR A 48 3.90 10.41 3.35
N SER A 49 3.63 11.22 4.37
CA SER A 49 3.06 10.73 5.63
C SER A 49 1.63 10.23 5.42
N ASP A 50 1.18 9.36 6.32
CA ASP A 50 -0.20 8.86 6.33
C ASP A 50 -1.20 10.03 6.39
N ASP A 51 -0.98 11.03 7.25
CA ASP A 51 -1.79 12.26 7.32
C ASP A 51 -1.82 13.04 5.99
N TRP A 52 -0.70 13.11 5.27
CA TRP A 52 -0.70 13.73 3.94
C TRP A 52 -1.53 12.91 2.96
N GLN A 53 -1.40 11.58 2.96
CA GLN A 53 -2.18 10.69 2.08
C GLN A 53 -3.68 10.84 2.35
N VAL A 54 -4.09 10.83 3.63
CA VAL A 54 -5.49 11.00 4.05
C VAL A 54 -6.02 12.35 3.58
N ARG A 55 -5.33 13.45 3.90
CA ARG A 55 -5.76 14.80 3.49
C ARG A 55 -5.80 14.95 1.97
N HIS A 56 -4.83 14.37 1.27
CA HIS A 56 -4.80 14.38 -0.19
C HIS A 56 -5.94 13.55 -0.79
N LEU A 57 -6.34 12.43 -0.20
CA LEU A 57 -7.48 11.63 -0.66
C LEU A 57 -8.81 12.32 -0.36
N VAL A 58 -8.95 12.98 0.80
CA VAL A 58 -10.14 13.73 1.21
C VAL A 58 -10.36 14.93 0.29
N ASP A 59 -9.35 15.79 0.16
CA ASP A 59 -9.40 16.94 -0.73
C ASP A 59 -8.05 17.20 -1.42
N PRO A 60 -7.82 16.56 -2.58
CA PRO A 60 -6.59 16.75 -3.34
C PRO A 60 -6.27 18.21 -3.65
N ARG A 61 -7.31 19.05 -3.83
CA ARG A 61 -7.14 20.47 -4.19
C ARG A 61 -6.80 21.36 -3.00
N ALA A 62 -7.03 20.90 -1.77
CA ALA A 62 -6.58 21.61 -0.58
C ALA A 62 -5.05 21.57 -0.42
N LEU A 63 -4.40 20.49 -0.89
CA LEU A 63 -2.94 20.33 -0.81
C LEU A 63 -2.23 20.67 -2.12
N VAL A 64 -2.85 20.33 -3.26
CA VAL A 64 -2.33 20.59 -4.60
C VAL A 64 -3.44 21.29 -5.39
N PRO A 65 -3.52 22.62 -5.39
CA PRO A 65 -4.64 23.38 -5.97
C PRO A 65 -4.98 23.02 -7.42
N GLU A 66 -3.98 22.61 -8.20
CA GLU A 66 -4.08 22.25 -9.60
C GLU A 66 -4.46 20.76 -9.82
N SER A 67 -4.64 20.00 -8.74
CA SER A 67 -4.98 18.58 -8.81
C SER A 67 -6.33 18.36 -9.46
N ILE A 68 -6.35 17.47 -10.45
CA ILE A 68 -7.56 16.98 -11.12
C ILE A 68 -8.05 15.65 -10.54
N MET A 69 -7.41 15.15 -9.49
CA MET A 69 -7.81 13.92 -8.81
C MET A 69 -9.18 14.14 -8.13
N PRO A 70 -10.15 13.21 -8.25
CA PRO A 70 -11.42 13.27 -7.52
C PRO A 70 -11.24 13.23 -5.99
N HIS A 71 -12.25 13.68 -5.25
CA HIS A 71 -12.29 13.52 -3.79
C HIS A 71 -12.71 12.10 -3.43
N TYR A 72 -12.10 11.54 -2.39
CA TYR A 72 -12.41 10.23 -1.82
C TYR A 72 -12.69 10.30 -0.31
N ALA A 73 -13.24 11.44 0.15
CA ALA A 73 -13.55 11.65 1.57
C ALA A 73 -14.48 10.58 2.16
N PHE A 74 -15.33 9.95 1.34
CA PHE A 74 -16.24 8.89 1.77
C PHE A 74 -15.52 7.66 2.35
N LEU A 75 -14.24 7.45 2.02
CA LEU A 75 -13.45 6.34 2.56
C LEU A 75 -13.23 6.46 4.07
N LEU A 76 -13.34 7.67 4.64
CA LEU A 76 -13.28 7.87 6.09
C LEU A 76 -14.51 7.32 6.81
N ASP A 77 -15.65 7.26 6.13
CA ASP A 77 -16.92 6.81 6.72
C ASP A 77 -17.27 5.36 6.34
N ALA A 78 -16.51 4.77 5.42
CA ALA A 78 -16.69 3.40 4.96
C ALA A 78 -15.95 2.43 5.88
N GLN A 79 -16.70 1.56 6.57
CA GLN A 79 -16.10 0.48 7.36
C GLN A 79 -15.42 -0.54 6.45
N LEU A 80 -14.21 -0.96 6.82
CA LEU A 80 -13.51 -2.02 6.10
C LEU A 80 -14.27 -3.35 6.27
N GLU A 81 -14.60 -3.98 5.14
CA GLU A 81 -15.17 -5.33 5.12
C GLU A 81 -14.05 -6.35 5.31
N THR A 82 -14.05 -7.05 6.45
CA THR A 82 -12.97 -8.00 6.82
C THR A 82 -13.37 -9.46 6.72
N ASP A 83 -14.67 -9.77 6.64
CA ASP A 83 -15.18 -11.13 6.70
C ASP A 83 -14.77 -11.97 5.48
N SER A 84 -14.59 -11.34 4.31
CA SER A 84 -14.17 -11.99 3.07
C SER A 84 -12.64 -12.13 2.92
N LEU A 85 -11.84 -11.57 3.83
CA LEU A 85 -10.38 -11.62 3.72
C LEU A 85 -9.80 -13.04 3.72
N PRO A 86 -10.25 -13.99 4.57
CA PRO A 86 -9.77 -15.37 4.51
C PRO A 86 -9.94 -16.01 3.12
N ASP A 87 -11.12 -15.87 2.50
CA ASP A 87 -11.38 -16.42 1.17
C ASP A 87 -10.53 -15.76 0.08
N ARG A 88 -10.26 -14.46 0.21
CA ARG A 88 -9.36 -13.74 -0.70
C ARG A 88 -7.92 -14.22 -0.59
N LEU A 89 -7.39 -14.37 0.63
CA LEU A 89 -6.04 -14.90 0.85
C LEU A 89 -5.92 -16.34 0.37
N TRP A 90 -6.96 -17.15 0.60
CA TRP A 90 -7.04 -18.51 0.06
C TRP A 90 -7.00 -18.52 -1.48
N ALA A 91 -7.78 -17.64 -2.13
CA ALA A 91 -7.77 -17.52 -3.59
C ALA A 91 -6.41 -17.06 -4.13
N LEU A 92 -5.74 -16.12 -3.47
CA LEU A 92 -4.37 -15.70 -3.79
C LEU A 92 -3.36 -16.84 -3.62
N ARG A 93 -3.51 -17.66 -2.58
CA ARG A 93 -2.69 -18.85 -2.38
C ARG A 93 -2.85 -19.86 -3.51
N MET A 94 -4.06 -20.05 -4.00
CA MET A 94 -4.34 -20.94 -5.14
C MET A 94 -3.60 -20.52 -6.42
N VAL A 95 -3.26 -19.24 -6.58
CA VAL A 95 -2.48 -18.72 -7.72
C VAL A 95 -0.99 -18.52 -7.42
N GLY A 96 -0.52 -18.98 -6.26
CA GLY A 96 0.92 -19.06 -5.94
C GLY A 96 1.43 -18.01 -4.96
N VAL A 97 0.57 -17.14 -4.40
CA VAL A 97 0.99 -16.24 -3.32
C VAL A 97 1.21 -17.06 -2.03
N PRO A 98 2.35 -16.92 -1.33
CA PRO A 98 2.76 -17.85 -0.28
C PRO A 98 2.08 -17.60 1.08
N TYR A 99 0.76 -17.38 1.11
CA TYR A 99 0.01 -17.29 2.36
C TYR A 99 -0.05 -18.65 3.08
N THR A 100 0.14 -18.64 4.39
CA THR A 100 0.05 -19.82 5.26
C THR A 100 -1.39 -20.05 5.73
N ASP A 101 -1.68 -21.23 6.28
CA ASP A 101 -2.99 -21.50 6.89
C ASP A 101 -3.27 -20.53 8.05
N ASP A 102 -2.26 -20.22 8.86
CA ASP A 102 -2.37 -19.26 9.98
C ASP A 102 -2.69 -17.84 9.51
N MET A 103 -2.08 -17.39 8.40
CA MET A 103 -2.42 -16.09 7.79
C MET A 103 -3.86 -16.03 7.28
N ILE A 104 -4.34 -17.12 6.67
CA ILE A 104 -5.71 -17.21 6.15
C ILE A 104 -6.72 -17.20 7.29
N GLU A 105 -6.49 -18.01 8.33
CA GLU A 105 -7.39 -18.13 9.48
C GLU A 105 -7.51 -16.79 10.25
N ASN A 106 -6.41 -16.05 10.35
CA ASN A 106 -6.36 -14.78 11.09
C ASN A 106 -6.57 -13.52 10.24
N ALA A 107 -6.82 -13.65 8.93
CA ALA A 107 -6.80 -12.51 8.00
C ALA A 107 -7.66 -11.31 8.43
N ALA A 108 -8.87 -11.57 8.93
CA ALA A 108 -9.77 -10.53 9.43
C ALA A 108 -9.22 -9.83 10.69
N GLY A 109 -8.71 -10.61 11.63
CA GLY A 109 -8.07 -10.10 12.84
C GLY A 109 -6.79 -9.34 12.55
N ASP A 110 -6.03 -9.78 11.54
CA ASP A 110 -4.78 -9.16 11.12
C ASP A 110 -5.01 -7.78 10.50
N ALA A 111 -6.02 -7.63 9.64
CA ALA A 111 -6.39 -6.33 9.10
C ALA A 111 -6.73 -5.32 10.22
N VAL A 112 -7.46 -5.77 11.24
CA VAL A 112 -7.77 -4.93 12.40
C VAL A 112 -6.54 -4.65 13.25
N GLY A 113 -5.74 -5.68 13.53
CA GLY A 113 -4.51 -5.56 14.32
C GLY A 113 -3.49 -4.62 13.67
N GLN A 114 -3.41 -4.61 12.34
CA GLN A 114 -2.50 -3.75 11.60
C GLN A 114 -2.89 -2.26 11.71
N ALA A 115 -4.18 -1.94 11.60
CA ALA A 115 -4.67 -0.56 11.66
C ALA A 115 -4.90 -0.04 13.09
N ARG A 116 -4.93 -0.94 14.10
CA ARG A 116 -5.18 -0.59 15.50
C ARG A 116 -3.99 -1.00 16.38
N PRO A 117 -2.96 -0.14 16.51
CA PRO A 117 -1.74 -0.44 17.25
C PRO A 117 -1.98 -0.66 18.76
N ASP A 118 -3.11 -0.18 19.30
CA ASP A 118 -3.49 -0.38 20.70
C ASP A 118 -4.28 -1.69 20.94
N SER A 119 -4.49 -2.51 19.90
CA SER A 119 -5.22 -3.77 20.01
C SER A 119 -4.31 -4.94 20.40
N ASP A 120 -4.90 -6.00 20.99
CA ASP A 120 -4.15 -7.23 21.32
C ASP A 120 -3.68 -8.01 20.07
N GLY A 121 -4.18 -7.65 18.88
CA GLY A 121 -3.88 -8.34 17.61
C GLY A 121 -2.51 -8.04 17.01
N VAL A 122 -1.82 -7.00 17.47
CA VAL A 122 -0.53 -6.55 16.91
C VAL A 122 0.54 -7.64 16.93
N ASN A 123 0.63 -8.39 18.03
CA ASN A 123 1.62 -9.45 18.17
C ASN A 123 1.44 -10.54 17.11
N GLY A 124 0.19 -10.91 16.81
CA GLY A 124 -0.12 -11.91 15.79
C GLY A 124 0.24 -11.43 14.39
N VAL A 125 -0.04 -10.16 14.07
CA VAL A 125 0.36 -9.55 12.78
C VAL A 125 1.87 -9.60 12.60
N VAL A 126 2.62 -9.20 13.64
CA VAL A 126 4.08 -9.16 13.59
C VAL A 126 4.68 -10.57 13.52
N GLU A 127 4.10 -11.55 14.20
CA GLU A 127 4.52 -12.95 14.15
C GLU A 127 4.33 -13.54 12.74
N ARG A 128 3.19 -13.28 12.10
CA ARG A 128 2.87 -13.81 10.77
C ARG A 128 3.61 -13.10 9.64
N TYR A 129 3.59 -11.77 9.60
CA TYR A 129 4.10 -10.99 8.47
C TYR A 129 5.50 -10.40 8.70
N GLY A 130 6.01 -10.47 9.93
CA GLY A 130 7.34 -10.01 10.30
C GLY A 130 7.39 -8.60 10.90
N GLN A 131 8.53 -8.28 11.51
CA GLN A 131 8.79 -7.03 12.25
C GLN A 131 8.79 -5.76 11.38
N GLN A 132 8.90 -5.92 10.06
CA GLN A 132 8.88 -4.79 9.13
C GLN A 132 7.46 -4.38 8.72
N THR A 133 6.45 -5.17 9.09
CA THR A 133 5.05 -4.84 8.82
C THR A 133 4.66 -3.58 9.57
N ALA A 134 4.20 -2.58 8.82
CA ALA A 134 3.71 -1.34 9.42
C ALA A 134 2.42 -1.63 10.20
N VAL A 135 2.45 -1.33 11.50
CA VAL A 135 1.30 -1.36 12.40
C VAL A 135 1.13 0.02 13.01
N ARG A 136 0.07 0.71 12.63
CA ARG A 136 -0.25 2.08 13.08
C ARG A 136 -1.65 2.46 12.62
N THR A 137 -2.19 3.51 13.21
CA THR A 137 -3.44 4.12 12.73
C THR A 137 -3.15 4.94 11.48
N PHE A 138 -3.66 4.51 10.32
CA PHE A 138 -3.30 5.10 9.03
C PHE A 138 -4.20 6.28 8.66
N ASP A 139 -5.47 6.26 9.05
CA ASP A 139 -6.42 7.35 8.76
C ASP A 139 -6.52 8.42 9.88
N GLY A 140 -5.86 8.17 11.02
CA GLY A 140 -5.89 9.01 12.23
C GLY A 140 -7.08 8.77 13.16
N ARG A 141 -7.93 7.77 12.88
CA ARG A 141 -9.10 7.39 13.67
C ARG A 141 -8.90 6.03 14.36
N SER A 142 -9.33 5.92 15.61
CA SER A 142 -9.17 4.68 16.40
C SER A 142 -10.49 3.99 16.75
N ASP A 143 -11.62 4.58 16.36
CA ASP A 143 -12.97 4.11 16.65
C ASP A 143 -13.38 2.91 15.79
N MET A 144 -12.87 2.84 14.55
CA MET A 144 -13.13 1.76 13.60
C MET A 144 -11.98 1.66 12.59
N VAL A 145 -11.90 0.53 11.88
CA VAL A 145 -10.99 0.38 10.74
C VAL A 145 -11.76 0.71 9.47
N THR A 146 -11.23 1.64 8.68
CA THR A 146 -11.92 2.19 7.51
C THR A 146 -11.30 1.71 6.20
N GLU A 147 -12.03 1.91 5.10
CA GLU A 147 -11.44 1.75 3.76
C GLU A 147 -10.28 2.74 3.52
N MET A 148 -10.28 3.89 4.21
CA MET A 148 -9.15 4.83 4.19
C MET A 148 -7.90 4.21 4.81
N ASP A 149 -8.00 3.53 5.96
CA ASP A 149 -6.86 2.83 6.56
C ASP A 149 -6.25 1.83 5.58
N ALA A 150 -7.09 0.99 4.98
CA ALA A 150 -6.65 -0.04 4.04
C ALA A 150 -5.95 0.56 2.81
N LEU A 151 -6.50 1.65 2.25
CA LEU A 151 -5.91 2.31 1.09
C LEU A 151 -4.56 2.96 1.43
N VAL A 152 -4.46 3.63 2.57
CA VAL A 152 -3.20 4.27 3.00
C VAL A 152 -2.16 3.19 3.32
N ALA A 153 -2.51 2.13 4.05
CA ALA A 153 -1.62 1.00 4.31
C ALA A 153 -1.07 0.38 3.01
N TYR A 154 -1.92 0.22 1.99
CA TYR A 154 -1.51 -0.21 0.67
C TYR A 154 -0.54 0.77 0.00
N LEU A 155 -0.84 2.08 -0.02
CA LEU A 155 0.05 3.08 -0.62
C LEU A 155 1.43 3.10 0.06
N GLN A 156 1.48 2.93 1.38
CA GLN A 156 2.70 2.93 2.16
C GLN A 156 3.63 1.73 1.87
N ILE A 157 3.10 0.62 1.34
CA ILE A 157 3.91 -0.55 0.99
C ILE A 157 4.53 -0.47 -0.42
N LEU A 158 4.00 0.40 -1.29
CA LEU A 158 4.39 0.43 -2.70
C LEU A 158 5.87 0.80 -2.89
N GLY A 159 6.62 -0.13 -3.47
CA GLY A 159 8.05 -0.01 -3.74
C GLY A 159 8.96 -0.33 -2.55
N ARG A 160 8.42 -0.97 -1.50
CA ARG A 160 9.17 -1.33 -0.28
C ARG A 160 9.24 -2.83 0.02
N LEU A 161 8.60 -3.67 -0.78
CA LEU A 161 8.62 -5.13 -0.60
C LEU A 161 9.99 -5.77 -0.92
N THR A 162 10.88 -5.04 -1.59
CA THR A 162 12.25 -5.45 -1.88
C THR A 162 13.13 -4.23 -2.09
N ASP A 163 14.42 -4.35 -1.78
CA ASP A 163 15.46 -3.35 -2.01
C ASP A 163 16.28 -3.63 -3.29
N LEU A 164 15.94 -4.69 -4.04
CA LEU A 164 16.62 -5.05 -5.29
C LEU A 164 16.69 -3.90 -6.31
N PRO A 165 15.64 -3.09 -6.53
CA PRO A 165 15.73 -1.95 -7.45
C PRO A 165 16.84 -0.97 -7.06
N GLN A 166 16.98 -0.67 -5.76
CA GLN A 166 18.00 0.25 -5.23
C GLN A 166 19.40 -0.36 -5.31
N GLN A 167 19.54 -1.67 -5.07
CA GLN A 167 20.82 -2.37 -5.18
C GLN A 167 21.34 -2.42 -6.62
N ILE A 168 20.47 -2.66 -7.60
CA ILE A 168 20.83 -2.80 -9.02
C ILE A 168 21.02 -1.44 -9.70
N GLN A 169 20.36 -0.40 -9.18
CA GLN A 169 20.37 0.96 -9.73
C GLN A 169 20.79 1.95 -8.64
N PRO A 170 22.05 1.89 -8.14
CA PRO A 170 22.51 2.82 -7.13
C PRO A 170 22.37 4.24 -7.67
N GLN A 171 21.63 5.10 -6.96
CA GLN A 171 21.56 6.50 -7.32
C GLN A 171 22.96 7.13 -7.12
N PRO A 172 23.39 8.03 -8.01
CA PRO A 172 24.60 8.81 -7.77
C PRO A 172 24.49 9.52 -6.42
N GLU A 173 25.53 9.47 -5.59
CA GLU A 173 25.62 10.34 -4.42
C GLU A 173 25.56 11.81 -4.90
N GLU A 174 24.64 12.61 -4.35
CA GLU A 174 24.59 14.06 -4.56
C GLU A 174 25.76 14.79 -3.88
#